data_AF-A0A7S0A6M8-F1
#
_entry.id   AF-A0A7S0A6M8-F1
#
_cell.length_a   1.000
_cell.length_b   1.000
_cell.length_c   1.000
_cell.angle_alpha   90.00
_cell.angle_beta   90.00
_cell.angle_gamma   90.00
#
_symmetry.space_group_name_H-M   'P 1'
#
loop_
_entity.id
_entity.type
_entity.pdbx_description
1 polymer ?
#
loop_
_entity_poly.entity_id
_entity_poly.type
_entity_poly.pdbx_seq_one_letter_code
_entity_poly.pdbx_strand_id
1 'polypeptide(L)'
;LYGRMIFMRLSTSALLWVIVKDEIFVLLSFAWRLTEANLLTYTLPRRLLGRVMVRSWRLRLALLLRGLAELSWVRMIYWYYCPSTRAIVDGRARLSNRSEEMQKTHACMKIADEMLLVPIGQVMQQQGYTPSEICKLSCKACAGANIDKHKELLSEVMADISAVYQQIFEHVQQLHGRDLRNLLALESEHCYEGKLMPDTVARTHLGNGIEPDELASQIAPINRLCAEARIVQRRLKEAVAAGTAWACVERSPEEEAAEEEPAVARSTREPITMAEYMLGAIPKERIPVNVAMCDEAFDPGVMSEQGLRQRASELGASIEKHGRGPIYHRMRDIAVVILMYYHPIRLMGALEEIGRWFKVIEIENNFQSPTTVGWRDVRVLLELQINGRRQLAQFRLQLKAYDLARQAAEKHLLRIHDSLRQSEDATVRRQHAAMSNFIAFLLNSSKTLTELHEYDANLMDG
;
A
#
# COMPACT_ATOMS: atom_id res chain seq x y z
N LEU A 1 -41.09 -41.88 -2.34
CA LEU A 1 -42.49 -42.38 -2.43
C LEU A 1 -43.48 -41.29 -2.88
N TYR A 2 -43.44 -40.08 -2.31
CA TYR A 2 -44.33 -38.96 -2.71
C TYR A 2 -44.23 -38.54 -4.20
N GLY A 3 -43.01 -38.54 -4.78
CA GLY A 3 -42.83 -38.25 -6.20
C GLY A 3 -43.46 -39.28 -7.15
N ARG A 4 -43.55 -40.56 -6.74
CA ARG A 4 -44.08 -41.65 -7.57
C ARG A 4 -45.60 -41.55 -7.80
N MET A 5 -46.35 -40.95 -6.86
CA MET A 5 -47.79 -40.68 -7.04
C MET A 5 -48.08 -39.55 -8.01
N ILE A 6 -47.22 -38.53 -8.05
CA ILE A 6 -47.37 -37.38 -8.98
C ILE A 6 -47.12 -37.84 -10.42
N PHE A 7 -46.13 -38.73 -10.62
CA PHE A 7 -45.78 -39.24 -11.94
C PHE A 7 -46.81 -40.18 -12.57
N MET A 8 -47.65 -40.86 -11.78
CA MET A 8 -48.72 -41.73 -12.28
C MET A 8 -49.93 -40.97 -12.88
N ARG A 9 -50.04 -39.65 -12.64
CA ARG A 9 -51.14 -38.81 -13.14
C ARG A 9 -50.80 -37.95 -14.36
N LEU A 10 -49.54 -37.96 -14.79
CA LEU A 10 -49.10 -37.21 -15.96
C LEU A 10 -49.34 -38.07 -17.21
N SER A 11 -49.86 -37.45 -18.28
CA SER A 11 -49.92 -38.12 -19.58
C SER A 11 -48.52 -38.54 -20.01
N THR A 12 -48.40 -39.61 -20.79
CA THR A 12 -47.12 -40.07 -21.36
C THR A 12 -46.35 -38.95 -22.07
N SER A 13 -47.07 -38.00 -22.69
CA SER A 13 -46.51 -36.79 -23.28
C SER A 13 -45.90 -35.81 -22.27
N ALA A 14 -46.52 -35.63 -21.10
CA ALA A 14 -45.98 -34.77 -20.03
C ALA A 14 -44.76 -35.42 -19.35
N LEU A 15 -44.76 -36.75 -19.19
CA LEU A 15 -43.59 -37.48 -18.69
C LEU A 15 -42.41 -37.36 -19.66
N LEU A 16 -42.67 -37.53 -20.96
CA LEU A 16 -41.66 -37.34 -22.01
C LEU A 16 -41.12 -35.91 -21.99
N TRP A 17 -41.97 -34.90 -21.77
CA TRP A 17 -41.54 -33.51 -21.67
C TRP A 17 -40.66 -33.24 -20.45
N VAL A 18 -40.95 -33.85 -19.30
CA VAL A 18 -40.10 -33.73 -18.10
C VAL A 18 -38.76 -34.43 -18.31
N ILE A 19 -38.74 -35.62 -18.91
CA ILE A 19 -37.49 -36.33 -19.23
C ILE A 19 -36.68 -35.52 -20.24
N VAL A 20 -37.30 -35.02 -21.32
CA VAL A 20 -36.62 -34.17 -22.31
C VAL A 20 -36.13 -32.87 -21.68
N LYS A 21 -36.92 -32.24 -20.80
CA LYS A 21 -36.49 -31.04 -20.06
C LYS A 21 -35.31 -31.34 -19.15
N ASP A 22 -35.34 -32.43 -18.38
CA ASP A 22 -34.28 -32.78 -17.44
C ASP A 22 -33.03 -33.26 -18.18
N GLU A 23 -33.16 -33.98 -19.29
CA GLU A 23 -32.03 -34.34 -20.16
C GLU A 23 -31.46 -33.09 -20.85
N ILE A 24 -32.29 -32.15 -21.32
CA ILE A 24 -31.82 -30.85 -21.83
C ILE A 24 -31.17 -30.05 -20.71
N PHE A 25 -31.68 -30.10 -19.48
CA PHE A 25 -31.12 -29.38 -18.35
C PHE A 25 -29.81 -30.00 -17.87
N VAL A 26 -29.69 -31.33 -17.89
CA VAL A 26 -28.44 -32.07 -17.64
C VAL A 26 -27.47 -31.79 -18.77
N LEU A 27 -27.89 -31.76 -20.02
CA LEU A 27 -27.03 -31.49 -21.19
C LEU A 27 -26.62 -30.02 -21.25
N LEU A 28 -27.46 -29.08 -20.81
CA LEU A 28 -27.14 -27.67 -20.61
C LEU A 28 -26.24 -27.48 -19.39
N SER A 29 -26.47 -28.19 -18.28
CA SER A 29 -25.61 -28.15 -17.09
C SER A 29 -24.27 -28.81 -17.35
N PHE A 30 -24.25 -29.87 -18.17
CA PHE A 30 -23.06 -30.55 -18.63
C PHE A 30 -22.34 -29.67 -19.65
N ALA A 31 -23.02 -29.00 -20.58
CA ALA A 31 -22.45 -28.00 -21.48
C ALA A 31 -21.95 -26.76 -20.72
N TRP A 32 -22.63 -26.35 -19.64
CA TRP A 32 -22.25 -25.26 -18.75
C TRP A 32 -20.98 -25.61 -17.95
N ARG A 33 -20.94 -26.83 -17.39
CA ARG A 33 -19.74 -27.39 -16.75
C ARG A 33 -18.65 -27.70 -17.76
N LEU A 34 -18.99 -28.02 -19.02
CA LEU A 34 -18.04 -28.15 -20.12
C LEU A 34 -17.51 -26.77 -20.51
N THR A 35 -18.29 -25.69 -20.41
CA THR A 35 -17.81 -24.31 -20.60
C THR A 35 -16.93 -23.82 -19.44
N GLU A 36 -17.21 -24.23 -18.19
CA GLU A 36 -16.31 -24.00 -17.05
C GLU A 36 -15.01 -24.82 -17.18
N ALA A 37 -15.10 -26.08 -17.59
CA ALA A 37 -13.94 -26.91 -17.90
C ALA A 37 -13.20 -26.45 -19.19
N ASN A 38 -13.90 -25.76 -20.10
CA ASN A 38 -13.29 -25.15 -21.29
C ASN A 38 -12.66 -23.79 -20.97
N LEU A 39 -13.12 -23.05 -19.95
CA LEU A 39 -12.46 -21.84 -19.44
C LEU A 39 -11.01 -22.12 -19.02
N LEU A 40 -10.76 -23.30 -18.43
CA LEU A 40 -9.42 -23.84 -18.15
C LEU A 40 -8.56 -24.12 -19.39
N THR A 41 -9.17 -24.31 -20.57
CA THR A 41 -8.44 -24.51 -21.85
C THR A 41 -8.45 -23.29 -22.76
N TYR A 42 -9.24 -22.25 -22.46
CA TYR A 42 -9.27 -20.99 -23.21
C TYR A 42 -7.98 -20.17 -23.06
N THR A 43 -7.19 -20.39 -22.00
CA THR A 43 -5.98 -19.60 -21.68
C THR A 43 -4.69 -20.11 -22.34
N LEU A 44 -4.68 -21.30 -22.94
CA LEU A 44 -3.49 -21.87 -23.59
C LEU A 44 -3.53 -21.67 -25.13
N PRO A 45 -2.55 -20.95 -25.72
CA PRO A 45 -2.44 -20.76 -27.16
C PRO A 45 -2.43 -22.08 -27.94
N ARG A 46 -3.21 -22.17 -29.02
CA ARG A 46 -3.33 -23.36 -29.90
C ARG A 46 -1.96 -23.86 -30.44
N ARG A 47 -0.96 -22.97 -30.52
CA ARG A 47 0.43 -23.30 -30.90
C ARG A 47 1.20 -24.12 -29.86
N LEU A 48 0.86 -24.00 -28.57
CA LEU A 48 1.48 -24.79 -27.48
C LEU A 48 0.95 -26.23 -27.46
N LEU A 49 -0.35 -26.42 -27.73
CA LEU A 49 -0.99 -27.75 -27.74
C LEU A 49 -0.66 -28.55 -29.00
N GLY A 50 -0.36 -27.91 -30.13
CA GLY A 50 -0.08 -28.58 -31.40
C GLY A 50 1.23 -29.39 -31.44
N ARG A 51 2.15 -29.19 -30.49
CA ARG A 51 3.43 -29.93 -30.42
C ARG A 51 3.41 -31.08 -29.40
N VAL A 52 2.37 -31.19 -28.58
CA VAL A 52 2.24 -32.28 -27.62
C VAL A 52 1.52 -33.43 -28.33
N MET A 53 2.18 -34.57 -28.53
CA MET A 53 1.52 -35.78 -29.02
C MET A 53 0.54 -36.29 -27.96
N VAL A 54 -0.72 -35.87 -28.08
CA VAL A 54 -1.77 -36.29 -27.16
C VAL A 54 -2.24 -37.71 -27.53
N ARG A 55 -1.90 -38.69 -26.68
CA ARG A 55 -2.34 -40.09 -26.80
C ARG A 55 -3.80 -40.33 -26.39
N SER A 56 -4.41 -39.43 -25.61
CA SER A 56 -5.79 -39.60 -25.11
C SER A 56 -6.85 -39.16 -26.14
N TRP A 57 -7.74 -40.08 -26.51
CA TRP A 57 -8.86 -39.81 -27.42
C TRP A 57 -9.87 -38.82 -26.84
N ARG A 58 -10.02 -38.77 -25.51
CA ARG A 58 -10.91 -37.81 -24.83
C ARG A 58 -10.46 -36.37 -25.03
N LEU A 59 -9.14 -36.14 -25.01
CA LEU A 59 -8.58 -34.81 -25.23
C LEU A 59 -8.62 -34.42 -26.71
N ARG A 60 -8.50 -35.39 -27.63
CA ARG A 60 -8.73 -35.15 -29.07
C ARG A 60 -10.19 -34.78 -29.35
N LEU A 61 -11.14 -35.44 -28.71
CA LEU A 61 -12.57 -35.12 -28.83
C LEU A 61 -12.87 -33.72 -28.25
N ALA A 62 -12.30 -33.37 -27.09
CA ALA A 62 -12.41 -32.03 -26.51
C ALA A 62 -11.85 -30.94 -27.44
N LEU A 63 -10.70 -31.17 -28.07
CA LEU A 63 -10.10 -30.25 -29.04
C LEU A 63 -10.92 -30.12 -30.34
N LEU A 64 -11.55 -31.20 -30.79
CA LEU A 64 -12.44 -31.19 -31.95
C LEU A 64 -13.75 -30.45 -31.66
N LEU A 65 -14.35 -30.69 -30.49
CA LEU A 65 -15.52 -29.94 -30.01
C LEU A 65 -15.21 -28.46 -29.80
N ARG A 66 -14.01 -28.11 -29.34
CA ARG A 66 -13.51 -26.72 -29.31
C ARG A 66 -13.42 -26.11 -30.72
N GLY A 67 -12.90 -26.86 -31.69
CA GLY A 67 -12.85 -26.41 -33.08
C GLY A 67 -14.23 -26.11 -33.67
N LEU A 68 -15.25 -26.87 -33.28
CA LEU A 68 -16.65 -26.63 -33.64
C LEU A 68 -17.25 -25.42 -32.90
N ALA A 69 -16.92 -25.22 -31.62
CA ALA A 69 -17.35 -24.06 -30.84
C ALA A 69 -16.67 -22.74 -31.26
N GLU A 70 -15.47 -22.81 -31.85
CA GLU A 70 -14.75 -21.67 -32.43
C GLU A 70 -15.27 -21.26 -33.82
N LEU A 71 -16.24 -22.00 -34.40
CA LEU A 71 -16.87 -21.59 -35.66
C LEU A 71 -17.55 -20.22 -35.47
N SER A 72 -17.27 -19.31 -36.41
CA SER A 72 -17.59 -17.88 -36.34
C SER A 72 -19.07 -17.59 -36.07
N TRP A 73 -19.99 -18.44 -36.54
CA TRP A 73 -21.43 -18.29 -36.33
C TRP A 73 -21.87 -18.56 -34.88
N VAL A 74 -21.24 -19.52 -34.17
CA VAL A 74 -21.54 -19.80 -32.75
C VAL A 74 -21.06 -18.65 -31.86
N ARG A 75 -19.88 -18.10 -32.18
CA ARG A 75 -19.38 -16.86 -31.55
C ARG A 75 -20.30 -15.68 -31.81
N MET A 76 -20.82 -15.54 -33.02
CA MET A 76 -21.71 -14.44 -33.38
C MET A 76 -23.06 -14.55 -32.67
N ILE A 77 -23.64 -15.75 -32.54
CA ILE A 77 -24.87 -15.99 -31.76
C ILE A 77 -24.65 -15.69 -30.27
N TYR A 78 -23.54 -16.17 -29.69
CA TYR A 78 -23.21 -15.88 -28.30
C TYR A 78 -22.99 -14.38 -28.06
N TRP A 79 -22.31 -13.70 -28.99
CA TRP A 79 -22.03 -12.26 -28.91
C TRP A 79 -23.29 -11.40 -29.06
N TYR A 80 -24.25 -11.81 -29.91
CA TYR A 80 -25.48 -11.07 -30.17
C TYR A 80 -26.55 -11.24 -29.09
N TYR A 81 -26.56 -12.38 -28.39
CA TYR A 81 -27.59 -12.71 -27.39
C TYR A 81 -27.11 -12.64 -25.94
N CYS A 82 -25.82 -12.43 -25.67
CA CYS A 82 -25.32 -12.27 -24.30
C CYS A 82 -25.60 -10.84 -23.77
N PRO A 83 -26.41 -10.68 -22.71
CA PRO A 83 -26.77 -9.37 -22.14
C PRO A 83 -25.55 -8.57 -21.65
N SER A 84 -24.50 -9.28 -21.24
CA SER A 84 -23.25 -8.75 -20.71
C SER A 84 -22.45 -7.96 -21.75
N THR A 85 -22.48 -8.40 -23.02
CA THR A 85 -21.75 -7.77 -24.11
C THR A 85 -22.43 -6.49 -24.60
N ARG A 86 -23.78 -6.44 -24.57
CA ARG A 86 -24.53 -5.19 -24.81
C ARG A 86 -24.16 -4.11 -23.79
N ALA A 87 -23.96 -4.49 -22.52
CA ALA A 87 -23.59 -3.55 -21.47
C ALA A 87 -22.17 -2.96 -21.59
N ILE A 88 -21.29 -3.58 -22.39
CA ILE A 88 -19.92 -3.11 -22.67
C ILE A 88 -19.91 -2.15 -23.87
N VAL A 89 -20.79 -2.36 -24.86
CA VAL A 89 -20.88 -1.52 -26.07
C VAL A 89 -21.46 -0.12 -25.77
N ASP A 90 -22.31 0.02 -24.75
CA ASP A 90 -22.95 1.30 -24.42
C ASP A 90 -22.07 2.32 -23.66
N GLY A 91 -20.78 2.02 -23.45
CA GLY A 91 -19.68 3.00 -23.47
C GLY A 91 -19.69 4.25 -22.57
N ARG A 92 -20.62 4.46 -21.63
CA ARG A 92 -20.64 5.63 -20.72
C ARG A 92 -21.40 5.35 -19.40
N ALA A 93 -20.75 4.81 -18.36
CA ALA A 93 -21.16 5.05 -16.95
C ALA A 93 -20.18 4.42 -15.94
N ARG A 94 -19.87 5.17 -14.87
CA ARG A 94 -19.07 4.75 -13.70
C ARG A 94 -19.77 3.61 -12.93
N LEU A 95 -18.97 2.64 -12.45
CA LEU A 95 -19.42 1.44 -11.72
C LEU A 95 -20.16 1.73 -10.40
N SER A 96 -19.99 2.92 -9.81
CA SER A 96 -20.59 3.31 -8.53
C SER A 96 -22.13 3.44 -8.53
N ASN A 97 -22.76 3.48 -9.72
CA ASN A 97 -24.21 3.74 -9.85
C ASN A 97 -25.02 2.53 -10.32
N ARG A 98 -24.45 1.32 -10.33
CA ARG A 98 -25.15 0.10 -10.77
C ARG A 98 -25.78 -0.66 -9.60
N SER A 99 -26.84 -1.41 -9.89
CA SER A 99 -27.56 -2.24 -8.90
C SER A 99 -26.62 -3.25 -8.23
N GLU A 100 -26.92 -3.55 -6.98
CA GLU A 100 -26.16 -4.47 -6.12
C GLU A 100 -25.94 -5.84 -6.78
N GLU A 101 -26.87 -6.28 -7.61
CA GLU A 101 -26.79 -7.54 -8.37
C GLU A 101 -25.71 -7.52 -9.46
N MET A 102 -25.49 -6.38 -10.13
CA MET A 102 -24.42 -6.22 -11.12
C MET A 102 -23.03 -6.09 -10.47
N GLN A 103 -22.96 -5.49 -9.28
CA GLN A 103 -21.73 -5.43 -8.50
C GLN A 103 -21.34 -6.83 -7.99
N LYS A 104 -22.32 -7.63 -7.55
CA LYS A 104 -22.13 -9.05 -7.18
C LYS A 104 -21.62 -9.88 -8.35
N THR A 105 -22.16 -9.72 -9.55
CA THR A 105 -21.68 -10.46 -10.74
C THR A 105 -20.24 -10.09 -11.13
N HIS A 106 -19.83 -8.83 -10.95
CA HIS A 106 -18.46 -8.38 -11.19
C HIS A 106 -17.47 -8.89 -10.12
N ALA A 107 -17.91 -8.97 -8.85
CA ALA A 107 -17.16 -9.61 -7.77
C ALA A 107 -17.01 -11.13 -8.02
N CYS A 108 -18.06 -11.80 -8.51
CA CYS A 108 -17.99 -13.21 -8.90
C CYS A 108 -17.01 -13.47 -10.05
N MET A 109 -16.84 -12.54 -10.99
CA MET A 109 -15.81 -12.66 -12.05
C MET A 109 -14.38 -12.51 -11.50
N LYS A 110 -14.16 -11.61 -10.52
CA LYS A 110 -12.86 -11.46 -9.86
C LYS A 110 -12.51 -12.70 -9.03
N ILE A 111 -13.50 -13.26 -8.33
CA ILE A 111 -13.39 -14.53 -7.61
C ILE A 111 -13.16 -15.69 -8.60
N ALA A 112 -13.77 -15.68 -9.79
CA ALA A 112 -13.53 -16.71 -10.81
C ALA A 112 -12.10 -16.65 -11.37
N ASP A 113 -11.51 -15.46 -11.55
CA ASP A 113 -10.10 -15.30 -11.95
C ASP A 113 -9.13 -15.81 -10.87
N GLU A 114 -9.40 -15.52 -9.59
CA GLU A 114 -8.61 -16.00 -8.44
C GLU A 114 -8.79 -17.52 -8.23
N MET A 115 -10.01 -18.06 -8.39
CA MET A 115 -10.30 -19.50 -8.30
C MET A 115 -9.83 -20.30 -9.51
N LEU A 116 -9.45 -19.68 -10.63
CA LEU A 116 -8.89 -20.37 -11.80
C LEU A 116 -7.36 -20.45 -11.76
N LEU A 117 -6.68 -19.47 -11.17
CA LEU A 117 -5.22 -19.43 -11.10
C LEU A 117 -4.65 -20.40 -10.06
N VAL A 118 -5.32 -20.59 -8.92
CA VAL A 118 -4.89 -21.50 -7.85
C VAL A 118 -4.89 -22.99 -8.29
N PRO A 119 -5.94 -23.53 -8.95
CA PRO A 119 -5.93 -24.91 -9.43
C PRO A 119 -4.94 -25.16 -10.57
N ILE A 120 -4.69 -24.15 -11.43
CA ILE A 120 -3.68 -24.25 -12.49
C ILE A 120 -2.28 -24.34 -11.88
N GLY A 121 -1.98 -23.53 -10.86
CA GLY A 121 -0.73 -23.63 -10.09
C GLY A 121 -0.52 -25.01 -9.48
N GLN A 122 -1.56 -25.58 -8.86
CA GLN A 122 -1.52 -26.92 -8.26
C GLN A 122 -1.34 -28.05 -9.30
N VAL A 123 -2.03 -27.97 -10.44
CA VAL A 123 -1.88 -28.96 -11.53
C VAL A 123 -0.49 -28.87 -12.16
N MET A 124 0.09 -27.68 -12.31
CA MET A 124 1.45 -27.50 -12.82
C MET A 124 2.51 -28.02 -11.84
N GLN A 125 2.32 -27.81 -10.53
CA GLN A 125 3.19 -28.42 -9.51
C GLN A 125 3.12 -29.96 -9.51
N GLN A 126 1.92 -30.53 -9.67
CA GLN A 126 1.73 -31.97 -9.81
C GLN A 126 2.37 -32.56 -11.08
N GLN A 127 2.60 -31.74 -12.10
CA GLN A 127 3.32 -32.10 -13.33
C GLN A 127 4.83 -31.83 -13.23
N GLY A 128 5.35 -31.51 -12.04
CA GLY A 128 6.78 -31.34 -11.77
C GLY A 128 7.32 -29.93 -12.06
N TYR A 129 6.46 -28.95 -12.34
CA TYR A 129 6.90 -27.56 -12.50
C TYR A 129 7.12 -26.90 -11.13
N THR A 130 8.27 -26.29 -10.95
CA THR A 130 8.58 -25.53 -9.74
C THR A 130 7.76 -24.22 -9.71
N PRO A 131 7.48 -23.65 -8.52
CA PRO A 131 6.83 -22.34 -8.40
C PRO A 131 7.53 -21.24 -9.22
N SER A 132 8.86 -21.31 -9.35
CA SER A 132 9.66 -20.41 -10.19
C SER A 132 9.33 -20.53 -11.69
N GLU A 133 9.09 -21.74 -12.19
CA GLU A 133 8.75 -21.99 -13.60
C GLU A 133 7.31 -21.57 -13.91
N ILE A 134 6.39 -21.76 -12.96
CA ILE A 134 5.00 -21.30 -13.05
C ILE A 134 4.97 -19.77 -13.09
N CYS A 135 5.72 -19.10 -12.20
CA CYS A 135 5.86 -17.64 -12.20
C CYS A 135 6.48 -17.13 -13.51
N LYS A 136 7.54 -17.79 -14.03
CA LYS A 136 8.14 -17.44 -15.33
C LYS A 136 7.18 -17.60 -16.52
N LEU A 137 6.28 -18.58 -16.48
CA LEU A 137 5.28 -18.80 -17.54
C LEU A 137 4.15 -17.77 -17.48
N SER A 138 3.70 -17.38 -16.29
CA SER A 138 2.73 -16.29 -16.08
C SER A 138 3.33 -14.92 -16.45
N CYS A 139 4.58 -14.65 -16.06
CA CYS A 139 5.30 -13.43 -16.45
C CYS A 139 5.53 -13.34 -17.97
N LYS A 140 5.77 -14.47 -18.66
CA LYS A 140 5.89 -14.50 -20.14
C LYS A 140 4.58 -14.22 -20.87
N ALA A 141 3.43 -14.47 -20.25
CA ALA A 141 2.12 -14.08 -20.80
C ALA A 141 1.84 -12.57 -20.61
N CYS A 142 2.44 -11.94 -19.58
CA CYS A 142 2.40 -10.50 -19.35
C CYS A 142 3.57 -9.72 -20.00
N ALA A 143 4.49 -10.43 -20.68
CA ALA A 143 5.69 -9.85 -21.29
C ALA A 143 5.35 -9.06 -22.56
N GLY A 144 4.74 -7.90 -22.39
CA GLY A 144 5.03 -6.77 -23.27
C GLY A 144 6.44 -6.27 -22.96
N ALA A 145 7.26 -6.05 -23.99
CA ALA A 145 8.68 -5.65 -23.93
C ALA A 145 8.99 -4.35 -23.14
N ASN A 146 8.01 -3.77 -22.45
CA ASN A 146 8.17 -2.60 -21.61
C ASN A 146 8.43 -2.92 -20.13
N ILE A 147 7.95 -4.04 -19.57
CA ILE A 147 8.07 -4.29 -18.11
C ILE A 147 9.53 -4.42 -17.66
N ASP A 148 10.35 -5.15 -18.41
CA ASP A 148 11.76 -5.35 -18.07
C ASP A 148 12.53 -4.01 -18.10
N LYS A 149 12.23 -3.16 -19.09
CA LYS A 149 12.80 -1.80 -19.17
C LYS A 149 12.40 -0.91 -17.99
N HIS A 150 11.17 -1.04 -17.48
CA HIS A 150 10.71 -0.29 -16.31
C HIS A 150 11.34 -0.83 -15.02
N LYS A 151 11.55 -2.14 -14.90
CA LYS A 151 12.27 -2.75 -13.77
C LYS A 151 13.73 -2.32 -13.74
N GLU A 152 14.39 -2.28 -14.89
CA GLU A 152 15.76 -1.79 -15.02
C GLU A 152 15.86 -0.33 -14.61
N LEU A 153 14.96 0.53 -15.12
CA LEU A 153 14.89 1.95 -14.74
C LEU A 153 14.63 2.13 -13.24
N LEU A 154 13.70 1.36 -12.65
CA LEU A 154 13.41 1.42 -11.22
C LEU A 154 14.63 0.98 -10.40
N SER A 155 15.32 -0.09 -10.82
CA SER A 155 16.53 -0.56 -10.16
C SER A 155 17.66 0.47 -10.22
N GLU A 156 17.83 1.13 -11.36
CA GLU A 156 18.81 2.20 -11.54
C GLU A 156 18.52 3.37 -10.59
N VAL A 157 17.28 3.84 -10.52
CA VAL A 157 16.94 4.96 -9.63
C VAL A 157 16.99 4.56 -8.16
N MET A 158 16.59 3.35 -7.80
CA MET A 158 16.76 2.88 -6.42
C MET A 158 18.25 2.80 -6.03
N ALA A 159 19.13 2.43 -6.97
CA ALA A 159 20.57 2.47 -6.76
C ALA A 159 21.08 3.92 -6.59
N ASP A 160 20.61 4.86 -7.41
CA ASP A 160 20.96 6.29 -7.28
C ASP A 160 20.52 6.88 -5.94
N ILE A 161 19.28 6.60 -5.51
CA ILE A 161 18.75 7.06 -4.22
C ILE A 161 19.55 6.46 -3.07
N SER A 162 19.82 5.15 -3.13
CA SER A 162 20.64 4.46 -2.13
C SER A 162 22.05 5.06 -2.05
N ALA A 163 22.67 5.36 -3.19
CA ALA A 163 23.99 5.99 -3.24
C ALA A 163 23.99 7.38 -2.60
N VAL A 164 22.95 8.20 -2.81
CA VAL A 164 22.80 9.52 -2.18
C VAL A 164 22.74 9.40 -0.65
N TYR A 165 21.92 8.47 -0.12
CA TYR A 165 21.85 8.28 1.33
C TYR A 165 23.12 7.69 1.92
N GLN A 166 23.80 6.79 1.20
CA GLN A 166 25.07 6.23 1.63
C GLN A 166 26.15 7.30 1.72
N GLN A 167 26.25 8.19 0.72
CA GLN A 167 27.18 9.32 0.74
C GLN A 167 26.94 10.24 1.94
N ILE A 168 25.66 10.49 2.26
CA ILE A 168 25.28 11.33 3.40
C ILE A 168 25.57 10.63 4.73
N PHE A 169 25.33 9.33 4.82
CA PHE A 169 25.71 8.55 6.00
C PHE A 169 27.22 8.64 6.25
N GLU A 170 28.04 8.42 5.23
CA GLU A 170 29.51 8.51 5.33
C GLU A 170 29.96 9.91 5.74
N HIS A 171 29.36 10.96 5.17
CA HIS A 171 29.66 12.33 5.54
C HIS A 171 29.33 12.64 7.00
N VAL A 172 28.12 12.28 7.46
CA VAL A 172 27.72 12.46 8.86
C VAL A 172 28.59 11.62 9.79
N GLN A 173 28.99 10.41 9.37
CA GLN A 173 29.89 9.56 10.14
C GLN A 173 31.30 10.16 10.26
N GLN A 174 31.81 10.80 9.20
CA GLN A 174 33.11 11.49 9.24
C GLN A 174 33.08 12.69 10.19
N LEU A 175 32.01 13.50 10.16
CA LEU A 175 31.89 14.69 11.00
C LEU A 175 31.51 14.39 12.45
N HIS A 176 30.64 13.39 12.66
CA HIS A 176 29.95 13.14 13.94
C HIS A 176 30.01 11.67 14.35
N GLY A 177 31.06 10.94 13.98
CA GLY A 177 31.10 9.47 14.11
C GLY A 177 30.90 8.92 15.52
N ARG A 178 31.19 9.67 16.58
CA ARG A 178 30.84 9.26 17.96
C ARG A 178 29.33 9.39 18.21
N ASP A 179 28.77 10.57 17.95
CA ASP A 179 27.38 10.87 18.24
C ASP A 179 26.42 10.09 17.33
N LEU A 180 26.80 9.89 16.06
CA LEU A 180 26.06 9.02 15.14
C LEU A 180 26.06 7.57 15.62
N ARG A 181 27.18 7.05 16.16
CA ARG A 181 27.20 5.70 16.74
C ARG A 181 26.26 5.55 17.92
N ASN A 182 26.17 6.57 18.78
CA ASN A 182 25.21 6.58 19.87
C ASN A 182 23.76 6.58 19.35
N LEU A 183 23.48 7.38 18.32
CA LEU A 183 22.15 7.42 17.69
C LEU A 183 21.79 6.09 17.00
N LEU A 184 22.76 5.40 16.39
CA LEU A 184 22.58 4.06 15.81
C LEU A 184 22.36 2.98 16.87
N ALA A 185 22.88 3.19 18.08
CA ALA A 185 22.75 2.27 19.21
C ALA A 185 21.52 2.56 20.09
N LEU A 186 20.79 3.65 19.83
CA LEU A 186 19.54 3.96 20.52
C LEU A 186 18.52 2.86 20.18
N GLU A 187 18.05 2.12 21.19
CA GLU A 187 17.02 1.10 21.00
C GLU A 187 15.65 1.76 20.79
N SER A 188 14.80 1.13 19.98
CA SER A 188 13.39 1.49 19.94
C SER A 188 12.72 1.14 21.28
N GLU A 189 11.85 2.03 21.74
CA GLU A 189 11.10 1.87 22.99
C GLU A 189 9.61 1.88 22.73
N HIS A 190 8.88 0.98 23.40
CA HIS A 190 7.44 0.86 23.28
C HIS A 190 6.78 0.87 24.65
N CYS A 191 5.51 1.25 24.71
CA CYS A 191 4.74 1.19 25.93
C CYS A 191 4.30 -0.25 26.22
N TYR A 192 4.67 -0.76 27.38
CA TYR A 192 4.26 -2.05 27.92
C TYR A 192 3.70 -1.83 29.33
N GLU A 193 2.45 -2.23 29.56
CA GLU A 193 1.76 -2.03 30.84
C GLU A 193 1.81 -0.56 31.32
N GLY A 194 1.70 0.39 30.38
CA GLY A 194 1.76 1.82 30.68
C GLY A 194 3.16 2.40 30.93
N LYS A 195 4.23 1.60 30.74
CA LYS A 195 5.62 2.05 30.89
C LYS A 195 6.36 1.97 29.56
N LEU A 196 7.05 3.05 29.20
CA LEU A 196 7.96 3.07 28.06
C LEU A 196 9.22 2.26 28.40
N MET A 197 9.54 1.25 27.60
CA MET A 197 10.73 0.42 27.77
C MET A 197 11.22 -0.16 26.43
N PRO A 198 12.52 -0.46 26.30
CA PRO A 198 13.05 -1.19 25.16
C PRO A 198 12.48 -2.61 25.05
N ASP A 199 12.35 -3.13 23.83
CA ASP A 199 11.85 -4.48 23.58
C ASP A 199 12.69 -5.57 24.26
N THR A 200 14.01 -5.37 24.30
CA THR A 200 14.96 -6.27 24.97
C THR A 200 14.67 -6.40 26.46
N VAL A 201 14.39 -5.26 27.10
CA VAL A 201 14.04 -5.12 28.51
C VAL A 201 12.64 -5.71 28.76
N ALA A 202 11.65 -5.37 27.93
CA ALA A 202 10.29 -5.89 28.03
C ALA A 202 10.28 -7.42 28.01
N ARG A 203 10.95 -8.05 27.05
CA ARG A 203 11.03 -9.52 26.95
C ARG A 203 11.70 -10.16 28.16
N THR A 204 12.69 -9.48 28.75
CA THR A 204 13.40 -9.98 29.93
C THR A 204 12.54 -9.89 31.20
N HIS A 205 11.80 -8.78 31.39
CA HIS A 205 11.03 -8.53 32.60
C HIS A 205 9.61 -9.12 32.57
N LEU A 206 8.95 -9.06 31.41
CA LEU A 206 7.55 -9.41 31.22
C LEU A 206 7.42 -10.82 30.58
N GLY A 207 8.40 -11.22 29.77
CA GLY A 207 8.47 -12.55 29.14
C GLY A 207 8.32 -12.52 27.61
N ASN A 208 8.70 -13.62 26.95
CA ASN A 208 8.85 -13.73 25.48
C ASN A 208 7.54 -13.71 24.66
N GLY A 209 6.40 -13.39 25.26
CA GLY A 209 5.10 -13.35 24.57
C GLY A 209 4.29 -12.10 24.85
N ILE A 210 4.87 -11.10 25.53
CA ILE A 210 4.18 -9.84 25.81
C ILE A 210 4.34 -8.92 24.60
N GLU A 211 3.21 -8.52 24.04
CA GLU A 211 3.14 -7.54 22.95
C GLU A 211 3.05 -6.12 23.53
N PRO A 212 3.55 -5.11 22.80
CA PRO A 212 3.32 -3.71 23.15
C PRO A 212 1.83 -3.39 23.33
N ASP A 213 1.53 -2.43 24.19
CA ASP A 213 0.16 -1.96 24.41
C ASP A 213 -0.47 -1.53 23.08
N GLU A 214 -1.70 -1.97 22.77
CA GLU A 214 -2.37 -1.54 21.55
C GLU A 214 -2.69 -0.03 21.63
N LEU A 215 -1.95 0.75 20.85
CA LEU A 215 -2.09 2.21 20.82
C LEU A 215 -3.15 2.63 19.81
N ALA A 216 -4.34 2.94 20.34
CA ALA A 216 -5.44 3.46 19.58
C ALA A 216 -5.96 4.79 20.13
N SER A 217 -6.22 5.73 19.24
CA SER A 217 -7.11 6.86 19.52
C SER A 217 -8.51 6.34 19.87
N GLN A 218 -9.33 7.15 20.56
CA GLN A 218 -10.72 6.76 20.76
C GLN A 218 -11.47 6.75 19.42
N ILE A 219 -12.35 5.76 19.22
CA ILE A 219 -13.16 5.66 17.99
C ILE A 219 -13.96 6.94 17.79
N ALA A 220 -13.81 7.59 16.65
CA ALA A 220 -14.54 8.78 16.28
C ALA A 220 -14.80 8.83 14.77
N PRO A 221 -15.84 9.57 14.32
CA PRO A 221 -16.00 9.93 12.93
C PRO A 221 -14.77 10.67 12.37
N ILE A 222 -14.44 10.44 11.10
CA ILE A 222 -13.23 10.97 10.47
C ILE A 222 -13.13 12.49 10.52
N ASN A 223 -14.24 13.20 10.28
CA ASN A 223 -14.31 14.66 10.36
C ASN A 223 -13.93 15.17 11.77
N ARG A 224 -14.33 14.45 12.81
CA ARG A 224 -13.97 14.76 14.20
C ARG A 224 -12.49 14.48 14.47
N LEU A 225 -11.95 13.37 13.96
CA LEU A 225 -10.51 13.06 14.08
C LEU A 225 -9.67 14.15 13.41
N CYS A 226 -10.04 14.61 12.22
CA CYS A 226 -9.33 15.71 11.55
C CYS A 226 -9.39 17.01 12.36
N ALA A 227 -10.56 17.35 12.92
CA ALA A 227 -10.72 18.55 13.74
C ALA A 227 -9.88 18.47 15.04
N GLU A 228 -9.92 17.33 15.74
CA GLU A 228 -9.11 17.08 16.93
C GLU A 228 -7.61 17.11 16.58
N ALA A 229 -7.20 16.52 15.45
CA ALA A 229 -5.82 16.54 14.97
C ALA A 229 -5.30 17.95 14.66
N ARG A 230 -6.12 18.89 14.19
CA ARG A 230 -5.71 20.30 14.01
C ARG A 230 -5.42 21.00 15.34
N ILE A 231 -6.20 20.70 16.38
CA ILE A 231 -5.93 21.21 17.73
C ILE A 231 -4.61 20.62 18.24
N VAL A 232 -4.40 19.31 18.03
CA VAL A 232 -3.15 18.64 18.41
C VAL A 232 -1.95 19.23 17.67
N GLN A 233 -2.06 19.41 16.34
CA GLN A 233 -1.01 20.00 15.50
C GLN A 233 -0.58 21.37 16.03
N ARG A 234 -1.56 22.23 16.36
CA ARG A 234 -1.27 23.54 16.95
C ARG A 234 -0.54 23.43 18.28
N ARG A 235 -0.97 22.54 19.18
CA ARG A 235 -0.29 22.33 20.47
C ARG A 235 1.16 21.86 20.29
N LEU A 236 1.42 20.98 19.33
CA LEU A 236 2.79 20.57 18.99
C LEU A 236 3.61 21.76 18.51
N LYS A 237 3.05 22.58 17.62
CA LYS A 237 3.70 23.79 17.10
C LYS A 237 3.94 24.84 18.20
N GLU A 238 2.98 25.04 19.09
CA GLU A 238 3.09 25.95 20.24
C GLU A 238 4.19 25.52 21.21
N ALA A 239 4.37 24.23 21.45
CA ALA A 239 5.48 23.75 22.28
C ALA A 239 6.85 23.99 21.63
N VAL A 240 6.92 23.88 20.29
CA VAL A 240 8.15 24.05 19.53
C VAL A 240 8.51 25.52 19.31
N ALA A 241 7.52 26.39 19.06
CA ALA A 241 7.74 27.79 18.69
C ALA A 241 6.65 28.70 19.29
N ALA A 242 6.54 28.72 20.61
CA ALA A 242 5.50 29.43 21.35
C ALA A 242 5.37 30.91 20.95
N GLY A 243 4.13 31.36 20.73
CA GLY A 243 3.81 32.75 20.43
C GLY A 243 4.23 33.24 19.03
N THR A 244 4.73 32.36 18.17
CA THR A 244 5.14 32.73 16.81
C THR A 244 3.98 32.67 15.82
N ALA A 245 4.07 33.45 14.74
CA ALA A 245 3.09 33.37 13.66
C ALA A 245 3.00 31.94 13.07
N TRP A 246 4.14 31.25 12.95
CA TRP A 246 4.17 29.87 12.48
C TRP A 246 3.34 28.94 13.37
N ALA A 247 3.46 29.06 14.70
CA ALA A 247 2.67 28.24 15.63
C ALA A 247 1.16 28.52 15.55
N CYS A 248 0.78 29.78 15.35
CA CYS A 248 -0.62 30.22 15.31
C CYS A 248 -1.34 29.94 13.98
N VAL A 249 -0.61 29.67 12.89
CA VAL A 249 -1.23 29.43 11.58
C VAL A 249 -2.05 28.13 11.63
N GLU A 250 -3.37 28.30 11.58
CA GLU A 250 -4.33 27.25 11.24
C GLU A 250 -4.47 27.23 9.73
N ARG A 251 -4.13 26.10 9.09
CA ARG A 251 -4.41 25.95 7.67
C ARG A 251 -5.86 25.54 7.46
N SER A 252 -6.50 26.19 6.51
CA SER A 252 -7.76 25.70 5.98
C SER A 252 -7.55 24.35 5.27
N PRO A 253 -8.58 23.49 5.17
CA PRO A 253 -8.49 22.25 4.39
C PRO A 253 -8.10 22.49 2.92
N GLU A 254 -8.42 23.67 2.39
CA GLU A 254 -8.14 24.08 1.01
C GLU A 254 -6.65 24.43 0.84
N GLU A 255 -6.05 25.13 1.79
CA GLU A 255 -4.61 25.39 1.83
C GLU A 255 -3.79 24.12 2.12
N GLU A 256 -4.34 23.18 2.91
CA GLU A 256 -3.75 21.85 3.10
C GLU A 256 -3.74 21.04 1.78
N ALA A 257 -4.75 21.21 0.93
CA ALA A 257 -4.85 20.54 -0.36
C ALA A 257 -4.08 21.25 -1.49
N ALA A 258 -3.83 22.56 -1.35
CA ALA A 258 -3.00 23.32 -2.27
C ALA A 258 -1.53 22.94 -2.07
N GLU A 259 -1.03 22.03 -2.90
CA GLU A 259 0.38 21.58 -2.90
C GLU A 259 1.38 22.71 -3.16
N GLU A 260 0.93 23.87 -3.67
CA GLU A 260 1.79 24.92 -4.22
C GLU A 260 2.21 26.04 -3.26
N GLU A 261 1.83 26.00 -1.97
CA GLU A 261 2.42 26.96 -1.03
C GLU A 261 3.94 26.80 -0.98
N PRO A 262 4.72 27.90 -1.07
CA PRO A 262 6.16 27.80 -1.03
C PRO A 262 6.58 27.18 0.31
N ALA A 263 7.35 26.09 0.26
CA ALA A 263 7.87 25.35 1.44
C ALA A 263 8.49 26.27 2.52
N VAL A 264 8.94 27.45 2.09
CA VAL A 264 9.36 28.62 2.86
C VAL A 264 8.41 28.97 4.02
N ALA A 265 7.09 28.93 3.84
CA ALA A 265 6.11 29.28 4.88
C ALA A 265 5.94 28.17 5.93
N ARG A 266 6.40 26.95 5.62
CA ARG A 266 6.21 25.76 6.45
C ARG A 266 7.38 25.48 7.38
N SER A 267 8.54 26.11 7.16
CA SER A 267 9.76 25.95 7.98
C SER A 267 10.05 27.18 8.84
N THR A 268 10.63 26.97 10.02
CA THR A 268 11.12 28.03 10.92
C THR A 268 12.48 28.63 10.48
N ARG A 269 13.12 28.08 9.45
CA ARG A 269 14.41 28.57 8.91
C ARG A 269 14.41 28.81 7.41
N GLU A 270 15.43 29.52 6.94
CA GLU A 270 15.74 29.63 5.52
C GLU A 270 16.10 28.27 4.90
N PRO A 271 15.60 27.95 3.69
CA PRO A 271 16.04 26.76 2.99
C PRO A 271 17.51 26.91 2.61
N ILE A 272 18.26 25.82 2.74
CA ILE A 272 19.64 25.71 2.28
C ILE A 272 19.74 24.56 1.29
N THR A 273 20.71 24.66 0.39
CA THR A 273 21.06 23.58 -0.52
C THR A 273 21.96 22.55 0.17
N MET A 274 22.02 21.34 -0.40
CA MET A 274 22.99 20.33 0.03
C MET A 274 24.42 20.86 -0.03
N ALA A 275 24.80 21.57 -1.10
CA ALA A 275 26.15 22.11 -1.25
C ALA A 275 26.51 23.10 -0.13
N GLU A 276 25.60 23.98 0.24
CA GLU A 276 25.80 24.92 1.35
C GLU A 276 25.93 24.18 2.69
N TYR A 277 25.07 23.18 2.95
CA TYR A 277 25.17 22.35 4.15
C TYR A 277 26.53 21.64 4.25
N MET A 278 27.02 21.06 3.16
CA MET A 278 28.32 20.36 3.11
C MET A 278 29.50 21.32 3.34
N LEU A 279 29.34 22.61 3.06
CA LEU A 279 30.30 23.67 3.38
C LEU A 279 30.17 24.18 4.82
N GLY A 280 29.28 23.59 5.63
CA GLY A 280 29.04 23.98 7.02
C GLY A 280 28.14 25.21 7.16
N ALA A 281 27.38 25.58 6.12
CA ALA A 281 26.44 26.69 6.22
C ALA A 281 25.32 26.37 7.22
N ILE A 282 25.06 27.31 8.12
CA ILE A 282 23.92 27.26 9.04
C ILE A 282 22.92 28.33 8.57
N PRO A 283 21.68 27.97 8.23
CA PRO A 283 20.70 28.93 7.77
C PRO A 283 20.36 29.92 8.87
N LYS A 284 20.07 31.15 8.44
CA LYS A 284 19.57 32.18 9.33
C LYS A 284 18.20 31.75 9.87
N GLU A 285 18.04 31.97 11.16
CA GLU A 285 16.78 31.79 11.84
C GLU A 285 15.76 32.79 11.31
N ARG A 286 14.58 32.32 10.91
CA ARG A 286 13.46 33.19 10.53
C ARG A 286 12.50 33.39 11.69
N ILE A 287 12.31 32.33 12.46
CA ILE A 287 11.33 32.24 13.53
C ILE A 287 12.01 31.61 14.74
N PRO A 288 11.90 32.24 15.92
CA PRO A 288 12.47 31.68 17.14
C PRO A 288 11.83 30.33 17.47
N VAL A 289 12.66 29.32 17.70
CA VAL A 289 12.23 28.00 18.18
C VAL A 289 12.74 27.72 19.57
N ASN A 290 12.10 26.78 20.27
CA ASN A 290 12.65 26.20 21.47
C ASN A 290 13.91 25.40 21.10
N VAL A 291 15.06 26.03 21.29
CA VAL A 291 16.38 25.45 20.98
C VAL A 291 16.70 24.22 21.82
N ALA A 292 15.97 23.94 22.91
CA ALA A 292 16.11 22.67 23.61
C ALA A 292 15.44 21.51 22.84
N MET A 293 14.42 21.81 22.04
CA MET A 293 13.66 20.80 21.28
C MET A 293 14.17 20.60 19.85
N CYS A 294 14.56 21.65 19.13
CA CYS A 294 15.02 21.51 17.74
C CYS A 294 15.91 22.65 17.26
N ASP A 295 16.63 22.44 16.15
CA ASP A 295 17.33 23.53 15.46
C ASP A 295 16.41 24.21 14.42
N GLU A 296 15.56 23.42 13.76
CA GLU A 296 14.56 23.85 12.78
C GLU A 296 13.31 22.96 12.91
N ALA A 297 12.13 23.50 12.62
CA ALA A 297 10.88 22.75 12.60
C ALA A 297 10.14 22.97 11.28
N PHE A 298 9.46 21.92 10.82
CA PHE A 298 8.63 21.93 9.63
C PHE A 298 7.24 21.38 9.92
N ASP A 299 6.23 22.11 9.43
CA ASP A 299 4.82 21.81 9.58
C ASP A 299 4.24 21.18 8.30
N PRO A 300 4.22 19.83 8.19
CA PRO A 300 3.56 19.16 7.07
C PRO A 300 2.04 19.35 7.07
N GLY A 301 1.46 19.85 8.16
CA GLY A 301 0.01 19.96 8.35
C GLY A 301 -0.62 18.68 8.88
N VAL A 302 -1.95 18.68 8.92
CA VAL A 302 -2.74 17.51 9.29
C VAL A 302 -3.02 16.66 8.07
N MET A 303 -3.01 15.33 8.22
CA MET A 303 -3.37 14.42 7.13
C MET A 303 -4.80 14.70 6.66
N SER A 304 -4.97 14.91 5.36
CA SER A 304 -6.27 15.19 4.77
C SER A 304 -7.24 14.02 4.98
N GLU A 305 -8.56 14.30 4.93
CA GLU A 305 -9.58 13.26 5.03
C GLU A 305 -9.39 12.17 3.97
N GLN A 306 -9.05 12.56 2.74
CA GLN A 306 -8.76 11.64 1.65
C GLN A 306 -7.52 10.79 1.95
N GLY A 307 -6.44 11.40 2.45
CA GLY A 307 -5.23 10.70 2.85
C GLY A 307 -5.50 9.68 3.97
N LEU A 308 -6.32 10.04 4.96
CA LEU A 308 -6.75 9.14 6.02
C LEU A 308 -7.57 7.97 5.48
N ARG A 309 -8.51 8.22 4.56
CA ARG A 309 -9.30 7.16 3.92
C ARG A 309 -8.43 6.21 3.11
N GLN A 310 -7.52 6.76 2.32
CA GLN A 310 -6.59 5.98 1.52
C GLN A 310 -5.70 5.12 2.42
N ARG A 311 -5.03 5.72 3.40
CA ARG A 311 -4.17 4.98 4.31
C ARG A 311 -4.95 3.97 5.14
N ALA A 312 -6.19 4.28 5.53
CA ALA A 312 -7.04 3.33 6.25
C ALA A 312 -7.40 2.14 5.36
N SER A 313 -7.59 2.36 4.06
CA SER A 313 -7.81 1.30 3.08
C SER A 313 -6.57 0.45 2.84
N GLU A 314 -5.36 1.05 2.86
CA GLU A 314 -4.08 0.35 2.74
C GLU A 314 -3.80 -0.53 3.97
N LEU A 315 -4.07 -0.01 5.17
CA LEU A 315 -4.07 -0.79 6.41
C LEU A 315 -5.24 -1.80 6.46
N GLY A 316 -6.23 -1.64 5.58
CA GLY A 316 -7.59 -2.13 5.73
C GLY A 316 -8.11 -3.09 4.67
N ALA A 317 -7.31 -3.49 3.68
CA ALA A 317 -7.58 -4.68 2.87
C ALA A 317 -7.75 -5.96 3.73
N SER A 318 -7.38 -5.91 5.02
CA SER A 318 -7.62 -6.95 6.03
C SER A 318 -8.99 -6.86 6.75
N ILE A 319 -9.71 -5.72 6.67
CA ILE A 319 -10.83 -5.39 7.58
C ILE A 319 -12.20 -5.87 7.07
N GLU A 320 -12.43 -6.01 5.76
CA GLU A 320 -13.70 -6.57 5.26
C GLU A 320 -14.01 -7.96 5.84
N LYS A 321 -12.99 -8.69 6.31
CA LYS A 321 -13.17 -9.98 7.01
C LYS A 321 -13.90 -9.91 8.36
N HIS A 322 -14.01 -8.76 9.03
CA HIS A 322 -14.43 -8.71 10.46
C HIS A 322 -15.59 -7.76 10.80
N GLY A 323 -16.19 -7.06 9.83
CA GLY A 323 -17.42 -6.28 10.04
C GLY A 323 -17.32 -5.09 11.01
N ARG A 324 -16.12 -4.74 11.48
CA ARG A 324 -15.84 -3.53 12.25
C ARG A 324 -15.41 -2.46 11.24
N GLY A 325 -16.06 -1.30 11.25
CA GLY A 325 -15.80 -0.23 10.28
C GLY A 325 -14.32 0.22 10.19
N PRO A 326 -14.01 1.16 9.29
CA PRO A 326 -12.62 1.56 9.01
C PRO A 326 -11.82 1.93 10.27
N ILE A 327 -10.61 1.38 10.38
CA ILE A 327 -9.73 1.47 11.55
C ILE A 327 -8.99 2.83 11.57
N TYR A 328 -9.74 3.92 11.60
CA TYR A 328 -9.13 5.26 11.75
C TYR A 328 -8.51 5.47 13.14
N HIS A 329 -8.98 4.74 14.15
CA HIS A 329 -8.49 4.85 15.51
C HIS A 329 -7.06 4.33 15.70
N ARG A 330 -6.52 3.51 14.78
CA ARG A 330 -5.12 3.07 14.82
C ARG A 330 -4.18 3.98 14.03
N MET A 331 -4.69 5.06 13.43
CA MET A 331 -3.86 6.03 12.74
C MET A 331 -3.02 6.81 13.76
N ARG A 332 -1.70 6.66 13.66
CA ARG A 332 -0.73 7.25 14.57
C ARG A 332 -0.24 8.62 14.13
N ASP A 333 -0.32 8.92 12.83
CA ASP A 333 0.33 10.06 12.19
C ASP A 333 -0.67 11.01 11.51
N ILE A 334 -1.83 11.24 12.14
CA ILE A 334 -2.79 12.24 11.65
C ILE A 334 -2.25 13.66 11.80
N ALA A 335 -1.60 13.95 12.94
CA ALA A 335 -0.92 15.21 13.21
C ALA A 335 0.58 14.92 13.38
N VAL A 336 1.41 15.60 12.58
CA VAL A 336 2.86 15.35 12.53
C VAL A 336 3.60 16.68 12.50
N VAL A 337 4.64 16.82 13.32
CA VAL A 337 5.61 17.91 13.20
C VAL A 337 7.00 17.30 12.99
N ILE A 338 7.75 17.85 12.03
CA ILE A 338 9.10 17.39 11.72
C ILE A 338 10.09 18.31 12.43
N LEU A 339 10.96 17.74 13.24
CA LEU A 339 12.03 18.42 13.96
C LEU A 339 13.36 18.08 13.28
N MET A 340 14.10 19.10 12.88
CA MET A 340 15.36 18.96 12.16
C MET A 340 16.54 19.36 13.03
N TYR A 341 17.63 18.61 12.87
CA TYR A 341 18.86 18.78 13.65
C TYR A 341 20.08 18.80 12.76
N TYR A 342 21.04 19.68 13.06
CA TYR A 342 22.32 19.72 12.35
C TYR A 342 23.29 18.66 12.89
N HIS A 343 23.11 18.24 14.15
CA HIS A 343 24.02 17.34 14.85
C HIS A 343 23.27 16.18 15.55
N PRO A 344 23.79 14.93 15.51
CA PRO A 344 23.15 13.79 16.18
C PRO A 344 22.98 13.97 17.70
N ILE A 345 23.95 14.61 18.37
CA ILE A 345 23.88 14.86 19.82
C ILE A 345 22.69 15.75 20.21
N ARG A 346 22.33 16.72 19.35
CA ARG A 346 21.19 17.62 19.56
C ARG A 346 19.87 16.86 19.42
N LEU A 347 19.79 15.95 18.44
CA LEU A 347 18.64 15.07 18.26
C LEU A 347 18.42 14.18 19.49
N MET A 348 19.48 13.55 20.00
CA MET A 348 19.39 12.72 21.21
C MET A 348 18.97 13.53 22.43
N GLY A 349 19.55 14.71 22.65
CA GLY A 349 19.17 15.59 23.75
C GLY A 349 17.70 16.07 23.67
N ALA A 350 17.17 16.24 22.46
CA ALA A 350 15.77 16.61 22.27
C ALA A 350 14.78 15.51 22.67
N LEU A 351 15.15 14.23 22.62
CA LEU A 351 14.29 13.13 23.08
C LEU A 351 13.96 13.27 24.57
N GLU A 352 14.97 13.59 25.38
CA GLU A 352 14.78 13.84 26.82
C GLU A 352 13.86 15.04 27.05
N GLU A 353 14.06 16.12 26.30
CA GLU A 353 13.24 17.32 26.42
C GLU A 353 11.79 17.02 26.01
N ILE A 354 11.55 16.34 24.89
CA ILE A 354 10.21 15.93 24.46
C ILE A 354 9.50 15.11 25.56
N GLY A 355 10.21 14.20 26.23
CA GLY A 355 9.68 13.41 27.34
C GLY A 355 9.28 14.24 28.58
N ARG A 356 9.82 15.46 28.75
CA ARG A 356 9.41 16.39 29.81
C ARG A 356 8.11 17.13 29.46
N TRP A 357 7.90 17.43 28.18
CA TRP A 357 6.75 18.20 27.72
C TRP A 357 5.53 17.34 27.39
N PHE A 358 5.76 16.09 26.97
CA PHE A 358 4.73 15.21 26.45
C PHE A 358 4.80 13.81 27.06
N LYS A 359 3.64 13.15 27.14
CA LYS A 359 3.59 11.72 27.43
C LYS A 359 4.01 10.95 26.18
N VAL A 360 5.25 10.49 26.16
CA VAL A 360 5.80 9.64 25.10
C VAL A 360 5.29 8.21 25.28
N ILE A 361 4.82 7.61 24.19
CA ILE A 361 4.26 6.25 24.19
C ILE A 361 5.11 5.29 23.37
N GLU A 362 5.81 5.78 22.36
CA GLU A 362 6.64 4.96 21.48
C GLU A 362 7.77 5.81 20.89
N ILE A 363 8.95 5.22 20.78
CA ILE A 363 10.13 5.77 20.10
C ILE A 363 10.60 4.70 19.11
N GLU A 364 10.43 4.93 17.81
CA GLU A 364 10.90 4.05 16.73
C GLU A 364 12.17 4.67 16.13
N ASN A 365 13.31 3.98 16.26
CA ASN A 365 14.59 4.44 15.74
C ASN A 365 14.94 3.83 14.38
N ASN A 366 14.58 4.53 13.30
CA ASN A 366 14.94 4.13 11.94
C ASN A 366 16.40 4.46 11.58
N PHE A 367 17.20 5.04 12.48
CA PHE A 367 18.65 5.07 12.26
C PHE A 367 19.24 3.69 12.39
N GLN A 368 18.80 2.87 13.34
CA GLN A 368 19.29 1.50 13.48
C GLN A 368 18.85 0.62 12.30
N SER A 369 17.57 0.75 11.93
CA SER A 369 16.92 0.00 10.85
C SER A 369 16.31 0.97 9.83
N PRO A 370 17.08 1.45 8.85
CA PRO A 370 16.58 2.40 7.85
C PRO A 370 15.45 1.79 7.02
N THR A 371 14.63 2.64 6.41
CA THR A 371 13.63 2.19 5.43
C THR A 371 14.28 1.54 4.21
N THR A 372 13.48 0.93 3.34
CA THR A 372 13.96 0.32 2.09
C THR A 372 14.71 1.28 1.17
N VAL A 373 14.38 2.57 1.21
CA VAL A 373 15.06 3.62 0.44
C VAL A 373 16.29 4.18 1.16
N GLY A 374 16.63 3.70 2.35
CA GLY A 374 17.74 4.19 3.16
C GLY A 374 17.42 5.41 4.03
N TRP A 375 16.14 5.78 4.15
CA TRP A 375 15.70 6.90 4.98
C TRP A 375 15.89 6.60 6.46
N ARG A 376 16.36 7.61 7.21
CA ARG A 376 16.66 7.51 8.64
C ARG A 376 16.03 8.68 9.39
N ASP A 377 15.19 8.35 10.36
CA ASP A 377 14.58 9.29 11.31
C ASP A 377 14.39 8.58 12.67
N VAL A 378 14.11 9.37 13.71
CA VAL A 378 13.53 8.86 14.97
C VAL A 378 12.10 9.35 15.05
N ARG A 379 11.17 8.43 15.23
CA ARG A 379 9.74 8.72 15.31
C ARG A 379 9.30 8.62 16.76
N VAL A 380 8.74 9.70 17.28
CA VAL A 380 8.25 9.76 18.66
C VAL A 380 6.74 9.90 18.63
N LEU A 381 6.03 8.89 19.12
CA LEU A 381 4.58 8.91 19.25
C LEU A 381 4.20 9.48 20.61
N LEU A 382 3.30 10.46 20.58
CA LEU A 382 2.86 11.23 21.73
C LEU A 382 1.39 10.98 22.01
N GLU A 383 1.04 10.96 23.29
CA GLU A 383 -0.34 11.00 23.75
C GLU A 383 -0.71 12.41 24.21
N LEU A 384 -1.79 12.96 23.63
CA LEU A 384 -2.35 14.25 24.04
C LEU A 384 -3.81 14.08 24.45
N GLN A 385 -4.21 14.82 25.49
CA GLN A 385 -5.59 14.88 25.95
C GLN A 385 -6.28 16.11 25.34
N ILE A 386 -7.29 15.86 24.51
CA ILE A 386 -8.10 16.89 23.84
C ILE A 386 -9.56 16.66 24.20
N ASN A 387 -10.17 17.60 24.92
CA ASN A 387 -11.57 17.52 25.35
C ASN A 387 -11.91 16.20 26.09
N GLY A 388 -10.99 15.74 26.96
CA GLY A 388 -11.11 14.48 27.70
C GLY A 388 -10.92 13.21 26.87
N ARG A 389 -10.49 13.33 25.61
CA ARG A 389 -10.22 12.21 24.71
C ARG A 389 -8.73 12.09 24.43
N ARG A 390 -8.26 10.85 24.41
CA ARG A 390 -6.91 10.51 23.98
C ARG A 390 -6.77 10.68 22.46
N GLN A 391 -5.80 11.49 22.06
CA GLN A 391 -5.33 11.65 20.68
C GLN A 391 -3.86 11.27 20.58
N LEU A 392 -3.49 10.69 19.45
CA LEU A 392 -2.12 10.38 19.10
C LEU A 392 -1.58 11.40 18.11
N ALA A 393 -0.31 11.76 18.25
CA ALA A 393 0.42 12.55 17.26
C ALA A 393 1.90 12.20 17.27
N GLN A 394 2.62 12.68 16.25
CA GLN A 394 3.98 12.25 16.02
C GLN A 394 4.94 13.43 15.88
N PHE A 395 6.07 13.36 16.59
CA PHE A 395 7.27 14.09 16.17
C PHE A 395 8.14 13.17 15.30
N ARG A 396 8.61 13.69 14.17
CA ARG A 396 9.65 13.03 13.36
C ARG A 396 10.94 13.80 13.48
N LEU A 397 11.93 13.22 14.13
CA LEU A 397 13.22 13.81 14.38
C LEU A 397 14.18 13.32 13.30
N GLN A 398 14.76 14.24 12.53
CA GLN A 398 15.64 13.90 11.42
C GLN A 398 16.87 14.81 11.39
N LEU A 399 17.98 14.27 10.91
CA LEU A 399 19.15 15.09 10.62
C LEU A 399 18.92 15.89 9.33
N LYS A 400 19.32 17.17 9.32
CA LYS A 400 19.15 18.07 8.17
C LYS A 400 19.81 17.50 6.91
N ALA A 401 20.97 16.84 7.06
CA ALA A 401 21.66 16.17 5.96
C ALA A 401 20.75 15.16 5.24
N TYR A 402 19.99 14.36 6.00
CA TYR A 402 19.09 13.36 5.43
C TYR A 402 17.88 14.01 4.76
N ASP A 403 17.33 15.08 5.33
CA ASP A 403 16.23 15.82 4.68
C ASP A 403 16.65 16.39 3.32
N LEU A 404 17.84 17.00 3.24
CA LEU A 404 18.40 17.50 1.99
C LEU A 404 18.66 16.35 0.99
N ALA A 405 19.09 15.19 1.49
CA ALA A 405 19.28 13.98 0.69
C ALA A 405 17.95 13.50 0.11
N ARG A 406 16.88 13.52 0.91
CA ARG A 406 15.52 13.20 0.45
C ARG A 406 15.03 14.19 -0.59
N GLN A 407 15.21 15.49 -0.38
CA GLN A 407 14.83 16.49 -1.38
C GLN A 407 15.61 16.28 -2.69
N ALA A 408 16.87 15.85 -2.63
CA ALA A 408 17.64 15.48 -3.82
C ALA A 408 17.06 14.22 -4.48
N ALA A 409 16.82 13.16 -3.71
CA ALA A 409 16.23 11.89 -4.17
C ALA A 409 14.83 12.09 -4.77
N GLU A 410 14.01 12.94 -4.18
CA GLU A 410 12.66 13.28 -4.65
C GLU A 410 12.70 13.88 -6.06
N LYS A 411 13.72 14.70 -6.39
CA LYS A 411 13.90 15.18 -7.77
C LYS A 411 14.14 14.05 -8.76
N HIS A 412 14.81 12.97 -8.36
CA HIS A 412 14.97 11.78 -9.22
C HIS A 412 13.64 11.05 -9.41
N LEU A 413 12.85 10.91 -8.34
CA LEU A 413 11.53 10.29 -8.42
C LEU A 413 10.54 11.10 -9.26
N LEU A 414 10.57 12.42 -9.15
CA LEU A 414 9.73 13.31 -9.97
C LEU A 414 10.08 13.16 -11.46
N ARG A 415 11.36 12.98 -11.82
CA ARG A 415 11.75 12.71 -13.21
C ARG A 415 11.19 11.38 -13.72
N ILE A 416 11.16 10.33 -12.89
CA ILE A 416 10.49 9.08 -13.26
C ILE A 416 9.01 9.34 -13.48
N HIS A 417 8.36 10.02 -12.53
CA HIS A 417 6.94 10.31 -12.57
C HIS A 417 6.58 11.09 -13.85
N ASP A 418 7.35 12.11 -14.20
CA ASP A 418 7.16 12.88 -15.43
C ASP A 418 7.39 12.02 -16.68
N SER A 419 8.42 11.16 -16.68
CA SER A 419 8.70 10.25 -17.79
C SER A 419 7.57 9.23 -18.00
N LEU A 420 7.03 8.68 -16.92
CA LEU A 420 5.91 7.75 -16.95
C LEU A 420 4.61 8.46 -17.36
N ARG A 421 4.40 9.70 -16.91
CA ARG A 421 3.24 10.53 -17.27
C ARG A 421 3.23 10.90 -18.76
N GLN A 422 4.41 11.15 -19.35
CA GLN A 422 4.57 11.48 -20.77
C GLN A 422 4.43 10.24 -21.68
N SER A 423 4.41 9.03 -21.13
CA SER A 423 4.20 7.81 -21.92
C SER A 423 2.81 7.81 -22.57
N GLU A 424 2.76 7.70 -23.91
CA GLU A 424 1.51 7.66 -24.67
C GLU A 424 0.68 6.38 -24.39
N ASP A 425 1.35 5.31 -23.93
CA ASP A 425 0.73 4.02 -23.67
C ASP A 425 -0.24 4.08 -22.48
N ALA A 426 -1.52 3.83 -22.74
CA ALA A 426 -2.57 3.80 -21.73
C ALA A 426 -2.35 2.72 -20.66
N THR A 427 -1.63 1.65 -20.99
CA THR A 427 -1.24 0.58 -20.06
C THR A 427 -0.21 1.09 -19.07
N VAL A 428 0.80 1.82 -19.57
CA VAL A 428 1.83 2.46 -18.73
C VAL A 428 1.19 3.50 -17.80
N ARG A 429 0.20 4.27 -18.27
CA ARG A 429 -0.53 5.23 -17.41
C ARG A 429 -1.34 4.58 -16.29
N ARG A 430 -1.90 3.38 -16.50
CA ARG A 430 -2.56 2.62 -15.41
C ARG A 430 -1.53 2.04 -14.43
N GLN A 431 -0.43 1.52 -14.95
CA GLN A 431 0.69 1.04 -14.14
C GLN A 431 1.37 2.17 -13.37
N HIS A 432 1.36 3.39 -13.91
CA HIS A 432 1.89 4.58 -13.26
C HIS A 432 1.19 4.86 -11.93
N ALA A 433 -0.15 4.78 -11.86
CA ALA A 433 -0.84 4.97 -10.59
C ALA A 433 -0.42 3.92 -9.53
N ALA A 434 -0.27 2.66 -9.94
CA ALA A 434 0.22 1.60 -9.06
C ALA A 434 1.70 1.82 -8.66
N MET A 435 2.54 2.26 -9.59
CA MET A 435 3.96 2.53 -9.36
C MET A 435 4.15 3.76 -8.48
N SER A 436 3.40 4.83 -8.66
CA SER A 436 3.42 6.02 -7.80
C SER A 436 2.98 5.66 -6.38
N ASN A 437 1.94 4.84 -6.23
CA ASN A 437 1.55 4.31 -4.92
C ASN A 437 2.65 3.42 -4.32
N PHE A 438 3.31 2.59 -5.13
CA PHE A 438 4.42 1.76 -4.68
C PHE A 438 5.65 2.57 -4.26
N ILE A 439 6.03 3.59 -5.03
CA ILE A 439 7.12 4.52 -4.69
C ILE A 439 6.77 5.28 -3.41
N ALA A 440 5.56 5.84 -3.31
CA ALA A 440 5.11 6.50 -2.09
C ALA A 440 5.12 5.55 -0.90
N PHE A 441 4.75 4.29 -1.11
CA PHE A 441 4.83 3.25 -0.10
C PHE A 441 6.28 2.92 0.28
N LEU A 442 7.20 2.76 -0.66
CA LEU A 442 8.62 2.54 -0.39
C LEU A 442 9.25 3.70 0.37
N LEU A 443 8.91 4.94 0.01
CA LEU A 443 9.39 6.13 0.71
C LEU A 443 8.88 6.22 2.16
N ASN A 444 7.69 5.69 2.44
CA ASN A 444 7.04 5.84 3.74
C ASN A 444 7.06 4.58 4.63
N SER A 445 7.36 3.40 4.05
CA SER A 445 7.37 2.12 4.74
C SER A 445 8.64 1.95 5.56
N SER A 446 8.50 1.71 6.87
CA SER A 446 9.60 1.25 7.73
C SER A 446 9.90 -0.25 7.57
N LYS A 447 9.07 -1.00 6.84
CA LYS A 447 9.32 -2.42 6.55
C LYS A 447 10.57 -2.60 5.70
N THR A 448 11.38 -3.58 6.03
CA THR A 448 12.58 -3.96 5.25
C THR A 448 12.20 -4.51 3.87
N LEU A 449 13.12 -4.43 2.88
CA LEU A 449 12.92 -5.05 1.56
C LEU A 449 12.56 -6.54 1.66
N THR A 450 13.10 -7.22 2.68
CA THR A 450 12.84 -8.64 2.97
C THR A 450 11.39 -8.87 3.43
N GLU A 451 10.87 -8.03 4.34
CA GLU A 451 9.46 -8.08 4.76
C GLU A 451 8.50 -7.73 3.62
N LEU A 452 8.93 -6.88 2.68
CA LEU A 452 8.15 -6.56 1.48
C LEU A 452 8.10 -7.72 0.50
N HIS A 453 9.19 -8.47 0.34
CA HIS A 453 9.19 -9.70 -0.44
C HIS A 453 8.29 -10.79 0.17
N GLU A 454 8.25 -10.90 1.50
CA GLU A 454 7.31 -11.80 2.19
C GLU A 454 5.85 -11.31 2.10
N TYR A 455 5.61 -10.01 2.11
CA TYR A 455 4.28 -9.42 1.94
C TYR A 455 3.74 -9.62 0.52
N ASP A 456 4.60 -9.46 -0.50
CA ASP A 456 4.27 -9.67 -1.92
C ASP A 456 4.06 -11.17 -2.23
N ALA A 457 4.83 -12.07 -1.59
CA ALA A 457 4.60 -13.51 -1.66
C ALA A 457 3.21 -13.91 -1.10
N ASN A 458 2.81 -13.33 0.03
CA ASN A 458 1.50 -13.62 0.64
C ASN A 458 0.32 -12.95 -0.08
N LEU A 459 0.54 -11.87 -0.83
CA LEU A 459 -0.48 -11.23 -1.68
C LEU A 459 -0.68 -11.94 -3.02
N MET A 460 0.29 -12.76 -3.44
CA MET A 460 0.22 -13.57 -4.66
C MET A 460 -0.26 -15.01 -4.40
N ASP A 461 -0.21 -15.47 -3.14
CA ASP A 461 -0.66 -16.80 -2.71
C ASP A 461 -2.09 -16.83 -2.12
N GLY A 462 -2.75 -15.68 -1.98
CA GLY A 462 -4.16 -15.55 -1.59
C GLY A 462 -5.04 -15.12 -2.75
#